data_AF-A0A1A8S7H5-F1
#
_entry.id   AF-A0A1A8S7H5-F1
#
_cell.length_a   1.000
_cell.length_b   1.000
_cell.length_c   1.000
_cell.angle_alpha   90.00
_cell.angle_beta   90.00
_cell.angle_gamma   90.00
#
_symmetry.space_group_name_H-M   'P 1'
#
loop_
_entity.id
_entity.type
_entity.pdbx_description
1 polymer ?
#
loop_
_entity_poly.entity_id
_entity_poly.type
_entity_poly.pdbx_seq_one_letter_code
_entity_poly.pdbx_strand_id
1 'polypeptide(L)'
;ADAIQKEASRGGRSLVYCKNGRSRSATICIAFLMKHRKVSLTEAVQRVKTARHVIDPNPGFMSQLRRYEEVLKRRRGEFSGL
;
A
#
# COMPACT_ATOMS: atom_id res chain seq x y z
N ALA A 1 7.24 2.48 2.82
CA ALA A 1 7.04 1.01 2.71
C ALA A 1 8.24 0.25 3.27
N ASP A 2 9.45 0.44 2.74
CA ASP A 2 10.62 -0.36 3.15
C ASP A 2 11.03 -0.19 4.60
N ALA A 3 10.94 1.03 5.14
CA ALA A 3 11.16 1.27 6.56
C ALA A 3 10.20 0.47 7.46
N ILE A 4 8.93 0.33 7.05
CA ILE A 4 7.92 -0.45 7.79
C ILE A 4 8.30 -1.94 7.76
N GLN A 5 8.73 -2.46 6.61
CA GLN A 5 9.17 -3.84 6.50
C GLN A 5 10.43 -4.12 7.34
N LYS A 6 11.39 -3.20 7.32
CA LYS A 6 12.63 -3.30 8.10
C LYS A 6 12.35 -3.38 9.60
N GLU A 7 11.40 -2.60 10.09
CA GLU A 7 11.00 -2.64 11.50
C GLU A 7 10.28 -3.96 11.84
N ALA A 8 9.35 -4.38 10.98
CA ALA A 8 8.63 -5.64 11.17
C ALA A 8 9.58 -6.86 11.20
N SER A 9 10.63 -6.90 10.37
CA SER A 9 11.62 -7.99 10.38
C SER A 9 12.46 -8.06 11.66
N ARG A 10 12.44 -7.01 12.49
CA ARG A 10 13.11 -6.97 13.80
C ARG A 10 12.16 -7.28 14.95
N GLY A 11 10.92 -7.69 14.65
CA GLY A 11 9.87 -7.91 15.65
C GLY A 11 9.19 -6.63 16.14
N GLY A 12 9.53 -5.48 15.57
CA GLY A 12 8.99 -4.18 15.95
C GLY A 12 7.62 -3.87 15.35
N ARG A 13 7.07 -2.72 15.75
CA ARG A 13 5.77 -2.21 15.27
C ARG A 13 5.93 -0.78 14.77
N SER A 14 5.24 -0.45 13.68
CA SER A 14 5.25 0.91 13.12
C SER A 14 3.86 1.55 13.17
N LEU A 15 3.80 2.82 13.56
CA LEU A 15 2.61 3.67 13.41
C LEU A 15 2.79 4.58 12.19
N VAL A 16 1.86 4.49 11.23
CA VAL A 16 1.83 5.39 10.07
C VAL A 16 0.69 6.39 10.26
N TYR A 17 1.03 7.66 10.48
CA TYR A 17 0.06 8.70 10.84
C TYR A 17 -0.01 9.82 9.78
N CYS A 18 -1.22 10.37 9.62
CA CYS A 18 -1.46 11.67 9.03
C CYS A 18 -2.65 12.30 9.76
N LYS A 19 -2.90 13.60 9.59
CA LYS A 19 -3.92 14.37 10.35
C LYS A 19 -5.21 13.60 10.68
N ASN A 20 -5.85 13.00 9.67
CA ASN A 20 -7.14 12.30 9.85
C ASN A 20 -7.05 10.78 9.70
N GLY A 21 -5.85 10.25 9.41
CA GLY A 21 -5.68 8.84 9.05
C GLY A 21 -6.50 8.37 7.84
N ARG A 22 -6.90 9.29 6.93
CA ARG A 22 -7.83 9.03 5.82
C ARG A 22 -7.13 8.83 4.47
N SER A 23 -6.20 9.73 4.14
CA SER A 23 -5.60 9.80 2.80
C SER A 23 -4.12 9.41 2.80
N ARG A 24 -3.20 10.32 3.16
CA ARG A 24 -1.73 10.10 3.11
C ARG A 24 -1.24 8.83 3.81
N SER A 25 -1.61 8.61 5.07
CA SER A 25 -1.18 7.43 5.81
C SER A 25 -1.77 6.14 5.24
N ALA A 26 -3.05 6.17 4.85
CA ALA A 26 -3.70 5.04 4.19
C ALA A 26 -2.97 4.65 2.89
N THR A 27 -2.61 5.62 2.05
CA THR A 27 -1.81 5.41 0.83
C THR A 27 -0.51 4.66 1.12
N ILE A 28 0.22 5.05 2.17
CA ILE A 28 1.48 4.39 2.55
C ILE A 28 1.26 2.97 3.05
N CYS A 29 0.21 2.72 3.83
CA CYS A 29 -0.17 1.37 4.27
C CYS A 29 -0.54 0.46 3.09
N ILE A 30 -1.32 0.98 2.14
CA ILE A 30 -1.69 0.27 0.91
C ILE A 30 -0.44 -0.08 0.11
N ALA A 31 0.45 0.89 -0.15
CA ALA A 31 1.70 0.65 -0.87
C ALA A 31 2.60 -0.37 -0.16
N PHE A 32 2.63 -0.38 1.17
CA PHE A 32 3.36 -1.37 1.95
C PHE A 32 2.80 -2.79 1.72
N LEU A 33 1.48 -2.97 1.82
CA LEU A 33 0.85 -4.27 1.58
C LEU A 33 1.12 -4.75 0.16
N MET A 34 0.96 -3.88 -0.84
CA MET A 34 1.24 -4.22 -2.24
C MET A 34 2.69 -4.69 -2.43
N LYS A 35 3.67 -3.93 -1.90
CA LYS A 35 5.08 -4.25 -2.09
C LYS A 35 5.51 -5.51 -1.33
N HIS A 36 5.21 -5.57 -0.04
CA HIS A 36 5.82 -6.52 0.91
C HIS A 36 4.91 -7.67 1.32
N ARG A 37 3.61 -7.61 1.00
CA ARG A 37 2.68 -8.73 1.16
C ARG A 37 2.19 -9.28 -0.18
N LYS A 38 2.69 -8.73 -1.29
CA LYS A 38 2.42 -9.19 -2.67
C LYS A 38 0.93 -9.28 -3.03
N VAL A 39 0.11 -8.41 -2.44
CA VAL A 39 -1.32 -8.32 -2.76
C VAL A 39 -1.58 -7.27 -3.83
N SER A 40 -2.70 -7.39 -4.56
CA SER A 40 -3.13 -6.39 -5.54
C SER A 40 -3.51 -5.06 -4.87
N LEU A 41 -3.62 -3.98 -5.65
CA LEU A 41 -4.13 -2.69 -5.17
C LEU A 41 -5.54 -2.85 -4.57
N THR A 42 -6.43 -3.56 -5.27
CA THR A 42 -7.80 -3.80 -4.82
C THR A 42 -7.82 -4.51 -3.46
N GLU A 43 -7.05 -5.58 -3.33
CA GLU A 43 -6.96 -6.32 -2.08
C GLU A 43 -6.31 -5.50 -0.95
N ALA A 44 -5.25 -4.74 -1.25
CA ALA A 44 -4.60 -3.87 -0.28
C ALA A 44 -5.54 -2.77 0.24
N VAL A 45 -6.31 -2.12 -0.65
CA VAL A 45 -7.34 -1.14 -0.27
C VAL A 45 -8.38 -1.80 0.63
N GLN A 46 -8.89 -2.97 0.26
CA GLN A 46 -9.90 -3.66 1.05
C GLN A 46 -9.39 -4.02 2.44
N ARG A 47 -8.18 -4.58 2.56
CA ARG A 47 -7.57 -4.92 3.85
C ARG A 47 -7.43 -3.69 4.76
N VAL A 48 -6.99 -2.54 4.22
CA VAL A 48 -6.87 -1.30 5.01
C VAL A 48 -8.24 -0.72 5.35
N LYS A 49 -9.23 -0.81 4.44
CA LYS A 49 -10.62 -0.37 4.69
C LYS A 49 -11.29 -1.19 5.78
N THR A 50 -11.09 -2.50 5.81
CA THR A 50 -11.58 -3.38 6.88
C THR A 50 -10.98 -3.00 8.23
N ALA A 51 -9.68 -2.70 8.29
CA ALA A 51 -9.04 -2.27 9.54
C ALA A 51 -9.42 -0.82 9.94
N ARG A 52 -9.72 0.04 8.97
CA ARG A 52 -10.09 1.45 9.17
C ARG A 52 -11.06 1.92 8.10
N HIS A 53 -12.36 1.86 8.40
CA HIS A 53 -13.42 2.17 7.44
C HIS A 53 -13.41 3.61 6.89
N VAL A 54 -12.74 4.56 7.55
CA VAL A 54 -12.69 5.96 7.11
C VAL A 54 -11.66 6.24 6.01
N ILE A 55 -10.87 5.25 5.56
CA ILE A 55 -9.87 5.53 4.52
C ILE A 55 -10.53 5.99 3.21
N ASP A 56 -9.84 6.93 2.57
CA ASP A 56 -10.20 7.51 1.29
C ASP A 56 -8.95 8.24 0.73
N PRO A 57 -8.00 7.49 0.16
CA PRO A 57 -6.89 8.09 -0.59
C PRO A 57 -7.45 9.00 -1.68
N ASN A 58 -6.88 10.19 -1.85
CA ASN A 58 -7.36 11.10 -2.89
C ASN A 58 -7.12 10.51 -4.29
N PRO A 59 -7.81 11.00 -5.34
CA PRO A 59 -7.66 10.47 -6.70
C PRO A 59 -6.22 10.46 -7.22
N GLY A 60 -5.41 11.45 -6.86
CA GLY A 60 -4.00 11.52 -7.23
C GLY A 60 -3.18 10.37 -6.63
N PHE A 61 -3.38 10.08 -5.34
CA PHE A 61 -2.77 8.92 -4.68
C PHE A 61 -3.26 7.59 -5.25
N MET A 62 -4.55 7.47 -5.56
CA MET A 62 -5.07 6.26 -6.21
C MET A 62 -4.43 6.03 -7.59
N SER A 63 -4.22 7.08 -8.38
CA SER A 63 -3.50 6.98 -9.65
C SER A 63 -2.03 6.62 -9.47
N GLN A 64 -1.36 7.16 -8.45
CA GLN A 64 0.02 6.79 -8.12
C GLN A 64 0.12 5.32 -7.67
N LEU A 65 -0.84 4.83 -6.88
CA LEU A 65 -0.91 3.44 -6.43
C LEU A 65 -1.14 2.48 -7.60
N ARG A 66 -2.00 2.81 -8.56
CA ARG A 66 -2.17 2.02 -9.80
C ARG A 66 -0.86 1.90 -10.59
N ARG A 67 -0.19 3.03 -10.84
CA ARG A 67 1.13 3.02 -11.51
C ARG A 67 2.15 2.21 -10.72
N TYR A 68 2.08 2.28 -9.39
CA TYR A 68 2.97 1.53 -8.52
C TYR A 68 2.74 0.02 -8.61
N GLU A 69 1.49 -0.43 -8.73
CA GLU A 69 1.15 -1.84 -8.97
C GLU A 69 1.83 -2.36 -10.25
N GLU A 70 1.75 -1.61 -11.34
CA GLU A 70 2.37 -1.97 -12.60
C GLU A 70 3.90 -2.03 -12.51
N VAL A 71 4.51 -1.09 -11.78
CA VAL A 71 5.96 -1.15 -11.48
C VAL A 71 6.31 -2.40 -10.67
N LEU A 72 5.48 -2.78 -9.70
CA LEU A 72 5.71 -3.98 -8.88
C LEU A 72 5.57 -5.27 -9.70
N LYS A 73 4.53 -5.39 -10.55
CA LYS A 73 4.35 -6.53 -11.45
C LYS A 73 5.54 -6.69 -12.40
N ARG A 74 5.99 -5.60 -13.02
CA ARG A 74 7.20 -5.59 -13.89
C ARG A 74 8.44 -6.07 -13.14
N ARG A 75 8.66 -5.59 -11.91
CA ARG A 75 9.79 -6.04 -11.07
C ARG A 75 9.72 -7.52 -10.67
N ARG A 76 8.53 -8.12 -10.68
CA ARG A 76 8.30 -9.53 -10.39
C ARG A 76 8.32 -10.43 -11.63
N GLY A 77 8.41 -9.86 -12.83
CA GLY A 77 8.26 -10.61 -14.08
C GLY A 77 6.82 -11.02 -14.38
N GLU A 78 5.82 -10.44 -13.71
CA GLU A 78 4.40 -10.76 -13.85
C GLU A 78 3.72 -9.93 -14.95
N PHE A 79 4.45 -9.52 -15.99
CA PHE A 79 3.89 -8.68 -17.03
C PHE A 79 3.00 -9.51 -17.96
N SER A 80 1.69 -9.31 -17.88
CA SER A 80 0.77 -9.71 -18.94
C SER A 80 0.94 -8.74 -20.10
N GLY A 81 1.84 -9.06 -21.03
CA GLY A 81 1.90 -8.36 -22.30
C GLY A 81 0.55 -8.43 -23.00
N LEU A 82 0.03 -7.27 -23.39
CA LEU A 82 -0.70 -7.14 -24.65
C LEU A 82 0.35 -6.80 -25.72
#